data_AF-A0A9D5ILT2-F1
#
_entry.id   AF-A0A9D5ILT2-F1
#
_cell.length_a   1.000
_cell.length_b   1.000
_cell.length_c   1.000
_cell.angle_alpha   90.00
_cell.angle_beta   90.00
_cell.angle_gamma   90.00
#
_symmetry.space_group_name_H-M   'P 1'
#
loop_
_entity.id
_entity.type
_entity.pdbx_description
1 polymer ?
#
loop_
_entity_poly.entity_id
_entity_poly.type
_entity_poly.pdbx_seq_one_letter_code
_entity_poly.pdbx_strand_id
1 'polypeptide(L)'
;MRAILPCALTWLVSSGLTACYVVPERQADGQVIYQHYPLPPVATVAPPRAGVPSGGASAPANLPARLYPINDIATSTGIVTGSVMNMMTGKGVFNVSYLGEVLTGEATRVSNDERRGVASAFSPKGLYMSCEYQMNTPFQGAGTCTFSNGAAYRIHIGGN
;
A
#
# COMPACT_ATOMS: atom_id res chain seq x y z
N MET A 1 63.06 -28.99 22.83
CA MET A 1 64.04 -29.22 21.75
C MET A 1 63.35 -29.97 20.63
N ARG A 2 63.39 -29.40 19.42
CA ARG A 2 63.31 -30.05 18.09
C ARG A 2 62.06 -30.89 17.79
N ALA A 3 61.08 -30.25 17.15
CA ALA A 3 60.10 -30.94 16.31
C ALA A 3 60.66 -31.05 14.88
N ILE A 4 60.65 -32.27 14.35
CA ILE A 4 61.04 -32.65 12.99
C ILE A 4 59.76 -33.03 12.24
N LEU A 5 59.58 -32.45 11.04
CA LEU A 5 58.58 -32.73 9.98
C LEU A 5 58.43 -34.24 9.67
N PRO A 6 57.31 -34.78 9.11
CA PRO A 6 56.91 -34.46 7.72
C PRO A 6 55.41 -34.62 7.32
N CYS A 7 55.06 -34.00 6.18
CA CYS A 7 54.24 -34.52 5.07
C CYS A 7 52.91 -35.26 5.35
N ALA A 8 51.77 -34.68 4.95
CA ALA A 8 50.94 -35.24 3.87
C ALA A 8 49.61 -34.46 3.71
N LEU A 9 49.33 -34.21 2.44
CA LEU A 9 48.15 -33.56 1.86
C LEU A 9 46.89 -34.42 2.05
N THR A 10 45.87 -33.92 2.74
CA THR A 10 44.48 -34.39 2.58
C THR A 10 43.50 -33.23 2.70
N TRP A 11 42.93 -32.85 1.56
CA TRP A 11 41.77 -31.98 1.43
C TRP A 11 40.56 -32.65 2.11
N LEU A 12 39.93 -31.97 3.06
CA LEU A 12 38.58 -32.29 3.51
C LEU A 12 37.73 -31.03 3.44
N VAL A 13 36.98 -30.94 2.33
CA VAL A 13 35.90 -29.99 2.11
C VAL A 13 34.75 -30.39 3.03
N SER A 14 34.62 -29.71 4.16
CA SER A 14 33.46 -29.83 5.04
C SER A 14 32.30 -29.03 4.44
N SER A 15 31.50 -29.73 3.65
CA SER A 15 30.21 -29.27 3.13
C SER A 15 29.30 -28.85 4.29
N GLY A 16 29.01 -27.55 4.38
CA GLY A 16 28.04 -27.02 5.33
C GLY A 16 26.66 -27.61 5.08
N LEU A 17 26.08 -28.23 6.13
CA LEU A 17 24.68 -28.62 6.16
C LEU A 17 23.81 -27.36 6.16
N THR A 18 23.51 -26.82 4.99
CA THR A 18 22.41 -25.88 4.82
C THR A 18 21.11 -26.69 4.85
N ALA A 19 20.45 -26.70 6.00
CA ALA A 19 19.08 -27.16 6.09
C ALA A 19 18.20 -26.24 5.22
N CYS A 20 17.86 -26.68 4.01
CA CYS A 20 16.83 -26.06 3.19
C CYS A 20 15.47 -26.35 3.82
N TYR A 21 15.08 -25.57 4.82
CA TYR A 21 13.71 -25.58 5.29
C TYR A 21 12.82 -24.93 4.22
N VAL A 22 11.99 -25.73 3.56
CA VAL A 22 11.00 -25.25 2.60
C VAL A 22 9.84 -24.68 3.41
N VAL A 23 9.70 -23.36 3.43
CA VAL A 23 8.50 -22.68 3.92
C VAL A 23 7.44 -22.78 2.82
N PRO A 24 6.28 -23.41 3.05
CA PRO A 24 5.21 -23.40 2.07
C PRO A 24 4.63 -21.98 1.98
N GLU A 25 4.82 -21.31 0.84
CA GLU A 25 4.09 -20.09 0.56
C GLU A 25 2.60 -20.44 0.36
N ARG A 26 1.79 -20.14 1.37
CA ARG A 26 0.35 -20.05 1.21
C ARG A 26 0.07 -18.65 0.65
N GLN A 27 -0.55 -18.59 -0.53
CA GLN A 27 -1.25 -17.38 -0.98
C GLN A 27 -2.24 -16.96 0.13
N ALA A 28 -2.48 -15.66 0.33
CA ALA A 28 -3.37 -15.15 1.38
C ALA A 28 -4.84 -15.67 1.31
N ASP A 29 -5.22 -16.38 0.24
CA ASP A 29 -6.51 -17.08 0.07
C ASP A 29 -6.46 -18.61 0.23
N GLY A 30 -5.34 -19.18 0.70
CA GLY A 30 -5.22 -20.61 1.01
C GLY A 30 -5.16 -21.56 -0.21
N GLN A 31 -5.17 -21.04 -1.43
CA GLN A 31 -5.08 -21.84 -2.66
C GLN A 31 -3.63 -22.18 -3.03
N VAL A 32 -3.38 -23.46 -3.33
CA VAL A 32 -2.09 -23.96 -3.82
C VAL A 32 -2.13 -23.98 -5.35
N ILE A 33 -1.45 -23.03 -6.00
CA ILE A 33 -1.26 -23.06 -7.46
C ILE A 33 0.02 -23.85 -7.76
N TYR A 34 -0.13 -25.05 -8.33
CA TYR A 34 0.98 -25.82 -8.88
C TYR A 34 1.40 -25.23 -10.22
N GLN A 35 2.44 -24.40 -10.22
CA GLN A 35 3.11 -23.98 -11.46
C GLN A 35 3.97 -25.14 -11.98
N HIS A 36 3.52 -25.77 -13.06
CA HIS A 36 4.33 -26.71 -13.84
C HIS A 36 5.38 -25.91 -14.62
N TYR A 37 6.66 -26.09 -14.27
CA TYR A 37 7.78 -25.49 -15.01
C TYR A 37 8.32 -26.50 -16.03
N PRO A 38 8.19 -26.28 -17.35
CA PRO A 38 8.99 -27.01 -18.32
C PRO A 38 10.43 -26.49 -18.28
N LEU A 39 11.40 -27.39 -18.05
CA LEU A 39 12.83 -27.06 -18.05
C LEU A 39 13.28 -26.59 -19.46
N PRO A 40 13.94 -25.43 -19.60
CA PRO A 40 14.60 -25.05 -20.84
C PRO A 40 15.97 -25.75 -20.99
N PRO A 41 16.38 -26.13 -22.22
CA PRO A 41 17.65 -26.80 -22.48
C PRO A 41 18.88 -25.91 -22.23
N VAL A 42 19.97 -26.57 -21.81
CA VAL A 42 21.26 -25.96 -21.44
C VAL A 42 21.93 -25.32 -22.65
N ALA A 43 21.74 -24.01 -22.82
CA ALA A 43 22.68 -23.04 -23.41
C ALA A 43 21.91 -21.78 -23.86
N THR A 44 21.47 -20.96 -22.91
CA THR A 44 21.02 -19.60 -23.24
C THR A 44 21.69 -18.65 -22.26
N VAL A 45 22.52 -17.76 -22.80
CA VAL A 45 23.13 -16.67 -22.06
C VAL A 45 21.99 -15.83 -21.47
N ALA A 46 21.92 -15.75 -20.15
CA ALA A 46 20.89 -15.00 -19.46
C ALA A 46 20.97 -13.51 -19.86
N PRO A 47 19.87 -12.88 -20.31
CA PRO A 47 19.84 -11.43 -20.39
C PRO A 47 20.03 -10.85 -18.97
N PRO A 48 20.64 -9.65 -18.83
CA PRO A 48 20.82 -9.04 -17.52
C PRO A 48 19.45 -8.91 -16.85
N ARG A 49 19.28 -9.64 -15.75
CA ARG A 49 18.08 -9.63 -14.92
C ARG A 49 17.95 -8.22 -14.37
N ALA A 50 17.05 -7.43 -14.93
CA ALA A 50 16.61 -6.17 -14.36
C ALA A 50 16.28 -6.45 -12.88
N GLY A 51 16.91 -5.70 -11.99
CA GLY A 51 16.84 -5.89 -10.56
C GLY A 51 15.40 -6.00 -10.11
N VAL A 52 15.05 -7.14 -9.54
CA VAL A 52 13.83 -7.29 -8.76
C VAL A 52 14.06 -6.45 -7.51
N PRO A 53 13.25 -5.42 -7.20
CA PRO A 53 13.44 -4.68 -5.97
C PRO A 53 13.21 -5.62 -4.79
N SER A 54 14.30 -5.85 -4.07
CA SER A 54 14.33 -6.49 -2.76
C SER A 54 13.62 -5.62 -1.73
N GLY A 55 12.77 -6.24 -0.91
CA GLY A 55 12.21 -5.62 0.30
C GLY A 55 10.76 -5.20 0.14
N GLY A 56 9.85 -5.98 0.73
CA GLY A 56 8.46 -5.60 0.95
C GLY A 56 8.37 -4.44 1.94
N ALA A 57 8.69 -3.24 1.47
CA ALA A 57 8.11 -2.03 2.01
C ALA A 57 6.71 -1.95 1.41
N SER A 58 5.68 -2.05 2.24
CA SER A 58 4.31 -1.83 1.82
C SER A 58 4.23 -0.47 1.11
N ALA A 59 4.09 -0.50 -0.22
CA ALA A 59 4.10 0.71 -1.02
C ALA A 59 2.88 1.58 -0.67
N PRO A 60 3.01 2.93 -0.74
CA PRO A 60 1.87 3.81 -0.56
C PRO A 60 0.75 3.41 -1.52
N ALA A 61 -0.42 3.09 -0.97
CA ALA A 61 -1.58 2.70 -1.75
C ALA A 61 -2.38 3.97 -2.07
N ASN A 62 -2.60 4.24 -3.37
CA ASN A 62 -3.50 5.31 -3.78
C ASN A 62 -4.92 4.73 -3.95
N LEU A 63 -5.85 5.19 -3.12
CA LEU A 63 -7.22 4.70 -3.11
C LEU A 63 -8.16 5.69 -3.78
N PRO A 64 -8.96 5.26 -4.77
CA PRO A 64 -10.00 6.11 -5.31
C PRO A 64 -11.04 6.38 -4.22
N ALA A 65 -11.48 7.62 -4.13
CA ALA A 65 -12.55 8.05 -3.26
C ALA A 65 -13.64 8.74 -4.07
N ARG A 66 -14.90 8.39 -3.80
CA ARG A 66 -16.07 9.04 -4.40
C ARG A 66 -16.91 9.67 -3.30
N LEU A 67 -17.24 10.93 -3.47
CA LEU A 67 -18.03 11.73 -2.55
C LEU A 67 -19.41 11.93 -3.18
N TYR A 68 -20.43 11.36 -2.54
CA TYR A 68 -21.82 11.49 -2.95
C TYR A 68 -22.50 12.59 -2.15
N PRO A 69 -23.28 13.47 -2.79
CA PRO A 69 -23.97 14.55 -2.09
C PRO A 69 -24.99 14.02 -1.08
N ILE A 70 -25.08 14.67 0.09
CA ILE A 70 -26.09 14.35 1.12
C ILE A 70 -26.98 15.55 1.50
N ASN A 71 -26.75 16.72 0.89
CA ASN A 71 -27.61 17.88 1.03
C ASN A 71 -27.82 18.60 -0.31
N ASP A 72 -28.77 19.55 -0.35
CA ASP A 72 -29.12 20.29 -1.58
C ASP A 72 -27.93 21.11 -2.12
N ILE A 73 -27.11 21.67 -1.23
CA ILE A 73 -25.91 22.43 -1.60
C ILE A 73 -24.93 21.53 -2.35
N ALA A 74 -24.65 20.33 -1.83
CA ALA A 74 -23.80 19.35 -2.50
C ALA A 74 -24.43 18.78 -3.77
N THR A 75 -25.76 18.65 -3.80
CA THR A 75 -26.49 18.15 -4.98
C THR A 75 -26.36 19.09 -6.16
N SER A 76 -26.28 20.40 -5.92
CA SER A 76 -26.09 21.40 -6.97
C SER A 76 -24.75 21.26 -7.71
N THR A 77 -23.72 20.73 -7.04
CA THR A 77 -22.38 20.55 -7.62
C THR A 77 -22.13 19.11 -8.07
N GLY A 78 -22.93 18.16 -7.62
CA GLY A 78 -22.91 16.76 -8.07
C GLY A 78 -21.90 15.88 -7.35
N ILE A 79 -21.56 14.74 -7.97
CA ILE A 79 -20.61 13.76 -7.42
C ILE A 79 -19.19 14.32 -7.54
N VAL A 80 -18.44 14.21 -6.45
CA VAL A 80 -17.07 14.68 -6.35
C VAL A 80 -16.11 13.49 -6.30
N THR A 81 -15.02 13.54 -7.06
CA THR A 81 -14.01 12.48 -7.09
C THR A 81 -12.74 12.93 -6.39
N GLY A 82 -12.11 12.01 -5.67
CA GLY A 82 -10.84 12.22 -5.01
C GLY A 82 -9.99 10.97 -4.94
N SER A 83 -8.82 11.11 -4.34
CA SER A 83 -7.89 10.02 -4.10
C SER A 83 -7.28 10.18 -2.70
N VAL A 84 -7.29 9.09 -1.93
CA VAL A 84 -6.65 9.01 -0.61
C VAL A 84 -5.39 8.17 -0.78
N MET A 85 -4.23 8.79 -0.62
CA MET A 85 -2.97 8.06 -0.59
C MET A 85 -2.67 7.63 0.85
N ASN A 86 -2.85 6.34 1.13
CA ASN A 86 -2.48 5.74 2.40
C ASN A 86 -0.99 5.37 2.37
N MET A 87 -0.15 6.09 3.14
CA MET A 87 1.28 5.80 3.22
C MET A 87 1.61 4.67 4.20
N MET A 88 0.60 4.02 4.80
CA MET A 88 0.75 2.92 5.77
C MET A 88 1.53 3.26 7.04
N THR A 89 1.94 4.52 7.21
CA THR A 89 2.58 5.10 8.39
C THR A 89 1.58 5.76 9.35
N GLY A 90 0.27 5.64 9.09
CA GLY A 90 -0.79 6.32 9.84
C GLY A 90 -1.07 7.76 9.41
N LYS A 91 -0.28 8.27 8.45
CA LYS A 91 -0.51 9.50 7.70
C LYS A 91 -0.85 9.17 6.25
N GLY A 92 -1.66 10.01 5.62
CA GLY A 92 -2.03 9.91 4.22
C GLY A 92 -2.21 11.28 3.62
N VAL A 93 -2.16 11.36 2.29
CA VAL A 93 -2.46 12.59 1.56
C VAL A 93 -3.85 12.42 0.95
N PHE A 94 -4.70 13.42 1.11
CA PHE A 94 -6.03 13.41 0.53
C PHE A 94 -6.15 14.52 -0.50
N ASN A 95 -6.50 14.13 -1.73
CA ASN A 95 -6.72 15.05 -2.83
C ASN A 95 -8.15 14.89 -3.32
N VAL A 96 -8.87 15.99 -3.53
CA VAL A 96 -10.22 15.96 -4.11
C VAL A 96 -10.41 17.11 -5.07
N SER A 97 -11.15 16.89 -6.16
CA SER A 97 -11.50 17.92 -7.13
C SER A 97 -12.91 18.46 -6.88
N TYR A 98 -13.04 19.69 -6.38
CA TYR A 98 -14.32 20.35 -6.09
C TYR A 98 -14.46 21.64 -6.91
N LEU A 99 -15.52 21.77 -7.72
CA LEU A 99 -15.79 22.95 -8.56
C LEU A 99 -14.61 23.40 -9.44
N GLY A 100 -13.80 22.45 -9.92
CA GLY A 100 -12.61 22.74 -10.73
C GLY A 100 -11.37 23.14 -9.93
N GLU A 101 -11.44 23.08 -8.61
CA GLU A 101 -10.29 23.28 -7.71
C GLU A 101 -9.85 21.96 -7.11
N VAL A 102 -8.55 21.78 -6.93
CA VAL A 102 -8.00 20.63 -6.21
C VAL A 102 -7.74 21.06 -4.77
N LEU A 103 -8.43 20.43 -3.83
CA LEU A 103 -8.12 20.54 -2.42
C LEU A 103 -7.12 19.46 -2.08
N THR A 104 -6.03 19.87 -1.44
CA THR A 104 -4.97 18.98 -0.99
C THR A 104 -4.89 19.04 0.52
N GLY A 105 -4.71 17.89 1.15
CA GLY A 105 -4.79 17.77 2.58
C GLY A 105 -4.11 16.53 3.14
N GLU A 106 -4.23 16.39 4.46
CA GLU A 106 -3.68 15.27 5.20
C GLU A 106 -4.81 14.42 5.79
N ALA A 107 -4.63 13.11 5.72
CA ALA A 107 -5.45 12.11 6.36
C ALA A 107 -4.64 11.49 7.50
N THR A 108 -5.22 11.41 8.70
CA THR A 108 -4.56 10.82 9.87
C THR A 108 -5.50 9.83 10.53
N ARG A 109 -4.95 8.67 10.93
CA ARG A 109 -5.67 7.71 11.78
C ARG A 109 -5.73 8.23 13.21
N VAL A 110 -6.89 8.13 13.85
CA VAL A 110 -7.08 8.57 15.23
C VAL A 110 -6.55 7.50 16.17
N SER A 111 -5.68 7.86 17.12
CA SER A 111 -4.97 6.89 17.96
C SER A 111 -5.86 6.06 18.90
N ASN A 112 -7.10 6.50 19.16
CA ASN A 112 -8.07 5.75 19.98
C ASN A 112 -8.86 4.70 19.18
N ASP A 113 -8.89 4.79 17.85
CA ASP A 113 -9.64 3.91 16.98
C ASP A 113 -8.83 3.66 15.69
N GLU A 114 -8.18 2.51 15.57
CA GLU A 114 -7.33 2.17 14.42
C GLU A 114 -8.10 2.19 13.08
N ARG A 115 -9.43 2.03 13.16
CA ARG A 115 -10.34 2.08 12.02
C ARG A 115 -10.84 3.49 11.70
N ARG A 116 -10.87 4.41 12.66
CA ARG A 116 -11.38 5.78 12.44
C ARG A 116 -10.23 6.71 12.04
N GLY A 117 -10.49 7.57 11.07
CA GLY A 117 -9.57 8.59 10.60
C GLY A 117 -10.26 9.91 10.38
N VAL A 118 -9.47 10.97 10.41
CA VAL A 118 -9.88 12.31 10.03
C VAL A 118 -9.01 12.77 8.87
N ALA A 119 -9.62 13.40 7.88
CA ALA A 119 -8.92 14.04 6.78
C ALA A 119 -9.34 15.49 6.67
N SER A 120 -8.36 16.38 6.51
CA SER A 120 -8.59 17.81 6.35
C SER A 120 -7.83 18.30 5.14
N ALA A 121 -8.46 19.09 4.30
CA ALA A 121 -7.83 19.63 3.10
C ALA A 121 -8.26 21.06 2.82
N PHE A 122 -7.42 21.74 2.06
CA PHE A 122 -7.56 23.16 1.75
C PHE A 122 -7.33 23.43 0.26
N SER A 123 -8.06 24.40 -0.28
CA SER A 123 -7.85 24.98 -1.61
C SER A 123 -7.06 26.29 -1.49
N PRO A 124 -6.23 26.66 -2.48
CA PRO A 124 -5.62 27.99 -2.58
C PRO A 124 -6.63 29.15 -2.54
N LYS A 125 -7.91 28.91 -2.88
CA LYS A 125 -8.96 29.93 -2.82
C LYS A 125 -9.60 30.11 -1.44
N GLY A 126 -9.12 29.41 -0.42
CA GLY A 126 -9.63 29.50 0.95
C GLY A 126 -10.81 28.57 1.27
N LEU A 127 -11.16 27.65 0.36
CA LEU A 127 -12.09 26.57 0.67
C LEU A 127 -11.40 25.54 1.56
N TYR A 128 -12.07 25.08 2.62
CA TYR A 128 -11.58 23.97 3.43
C TYR A 128 -12.63 22.87 3.51
N MET A 129 -12.17 21.64 3.73
CA MET A 129 -13.03 20.51 4.02
C MET A 129 -12.49 19.71 5.19
N SER A 130 -13.41 19.11 5.94
CA SER A 130 -13.12 18.16 7.01
C SER A 130 -13.93 16.89 6.79
N CYS A 131 -13.25 15.76 6.83
CA CYS A 131 -13.82 14.45 6.59
C CYS A 131 -13.55 13.56 7.80
N GLU A 132 -14.59 12.89 8.26
CA GLU A 132 -14.48 11.79 9.20
C GLU A 132 -14.77 10.50 8.46
N TYR A 133 -13.87 9.54 8.51
CA TYR A 133 -14.04 8.26 7.84
C TYR A 133 -13.69 7.10 8.75
N GLN A 134 -14.30 5.96 8.47
CA GLN A 134 -13.99 4.69 9.10
C GLN A 134 -13.61 3.67 8.02
N MET A 135 -12.44 3.08 8.19
CA MET A 135 -11.92 2.01 7.36
C MET A 135 -12.48 0.67 7.86
N ASN A 136 -13.22 -0.02 6.99
CA ASN A 136 -13.67 -1.39 7.25
C ASN A 136 -12.60 -2.41 6.89
N THR A 137 -11.85 -2.15 5.82
CA THR A 137 -10.68 -2.94 5.40
C THR A 137 -9.49 -2.00 5.18
N PRO A 138 -8.26 -2.52 4.97
CA PRO A 138 -7.10 -1.68 4.67
C PRO A 138 -7.27 -0.84 3.40
N PHE A 139 -8.17 -1.26 2.51
CA PHE A 139 -8.40 -0.63 1.22
C PHE A 139 -9.83 -0.11 0.99
N GLN A 140 -10.73 -0.28 1.95
CA GLN A 140 -12.13 0.11 1.82
C GLN A 140 -12.65 0.75 3.10
N GLY A 141 -13.38 1.85 2.94
CA GLY A 141 -13.95 2.61 4.04
C GLY A 141 -15.08 3.51 3.58
N ALA A 142 -15.80 4.07 4.55
CA ALA A 142 -16.84 5.05 4.30
C ALA A 142 -16.83 6.12 5.39
N GLY A 143 -17.39 7.27 5.09
CA GLY A 143 -17.40 8.41 6.00
C GLY A 143 -18.26 9.55 5.53
N THR A 144 -18.11 10.70 6.18
CA THR A 144 -18.78 11.95 5.83
C THR A 144 -17.78 13.09 5.75
N CYS A 145 -17.94 13.95 4.76
CA CYS A 145 -17.14 15.14 4.53
C CYS A 145 -18.03 16.39 4.57
N THR A 146 -17.59 17.41 5.28
CA THR A 146 -18.21 18.73 5.32
C THR A 146 -17.25 19.75 4.74
N PHE A 147 -17.78 20.64 3.90
CA PHE A 147 -17.06 21.75 3.30
C PHE A 147 -17.40 23.05 4.02
N SER A 148 -16.49 24.03 3.93
CA SER A 148 -16.64 25.35 4.54
C SER A 148 -17.85 26.15 4.06
N ASN A 149 -18.40 25.80 2.89
CA ASN A 149 -19.62 26.39 2.33
C ASN A 149 -20.92 25.70 2.82
N GLY A 150 -20.82 24.73 3.72
CA GLY A 150 -21.95 23.95 4.21
C GLY A 150 -22.35 22.76 3.30
N ALA A 151 -21.61 22.50 2.22
CA ALA A 151 -21.84 21.29 1.42
C ALA A 151 -21.41 20.05 2.21
N ALA A 152 -22.26 19.03 2.19
CA ALA A 152 -22.01 17.79 2.92
C ALA A 152 -22.05 16.61 1.95
N TYR A 153 -21.08 15.71 2.09
CA TYR A 153 -20.90 14.54 1.24
C TYR A 153 -20.71 13.28 2.06
N ARG A 154 -21.15 12.16 1.51
CA ARG A 154 -20.77 10.83 1.98
C ARG A 154 -19.60 10.31 1.16
N ILE A 155 -18.47 10.08 1.81
CA ILE A 155 -17.26 9.57 1.16
C ILE A 155 -17.26 8.04 1.18
N HIS A 156 -16.95 7.44 0.04
CA HIS A 156 -16.65 6.02 -0.11
C HIS A 156 -15.21 5.89 -0.59
N ILE A 157 -14.39 5.23 0.20
CA ILE A 157 -12.96 5.01 -0.05
C ILE A 157 -12.80 3.57 -0.49
N GLY A 158 -12.11 3.33 -1.59
CA GLY A 158 -11.99 2.00 -2.17
C GLY A 158 -13.19 1.64 -3.03
N GLY A 159 -12.89 1.07 -4.20
CA GLY A 159 -13.89 0.83 -5.24
C GLY A 159 -13.23 0.62 -6.59
N ASN A 160 -12.44 -0.45 -6.67
CA ASN A 160 -12.20 -1.30 -7.85
C ASN A 160 -11.16 -2.35 -7.50
#